data_AF-A0A1F8QRJ4-F1
#
_entry.id   AF-A0A1F8QRJ4-F1
#
_cell.length_a   1.000
_cell.length_b   1.000
_cell.length_c   1.000
_cell.angle_alpha   90.00
_cell.angle_beta   90.00
_cell.angle_gamma   90.00
#
_symmetry.space_group_name_H-M   'P 1'
#
loop_
_entity.id
_entity.type
_entity.pdbx_description
1 polymer ?
#
loop_
_entity_poly.entity_id
_entity_poly.type
_entity_poly.pdbx_seq_one_letter_code
_entity_poly.pdbx_strand_id
1 'polypeptide(L)' 'MAGNYTIKTGNVNAFIEGSVGWAGDHATIQLPDGQHLPIRVTCVFHQENTVWKIVQHHVSIGVPNSEAVGKVFTVIV' A
#
# COMPACT_ATOMS: atom_id res chain seq x y z
N MET A 1 13.84 13.04 2.26
CA MET A 1 13.58 13.91 1.09
C MET A 1 12.30 13.42 0.43
N ALA A 2 11.24 14.23 0.41
CA ALA A 2 10.00 13.87 -0.29
C ALA A 2 10.22 14.12 -1.79
N GLY A 3 10.58 13.07 -2.53
CA GLY A 3 10.56 13.11 -3.99
C GLY A 3 9.12 13.07 -4.49
N ASN A 4 8.83 13.74 -5.60
CA ASN A 4 7.52 13.69 -6.24
C ASN A 4 7.28 12.28 -6.80
N TYR A 5 6.51 11.45 -6.12
CA TYR A 5 6.05 10.16 -6.66
C TYR A 5 4.54 10.17 -6.84
N THR A 6 4.06 9.45 -7.84
CA THR A 6 2.61 9.23 -8.04
C THR A 6 2.27 7.81 -7.65
N ILE A 7 1.14 7.61 -6.98
CA ILE A 7 0.58 6.27 -6.74
C ILE A 7 -0.51 6.03 -7.78
N LYS A 8 -0.33 5.00 -8.60
CA LYS A 8 -1.37 4.50 -9.51
C LYS A 8 -2.07 3.30 -8.86
N THR A 9 -3.38 3.38 -8.72
CA THR A 9 -4.20 2.27 -8.22
C THR A 9 -4.16 1.10 -9.20
N GLY A 10 -4.24 -0.12 -8.66
CA GLY A 10 -4.32 -1.34 -9.46
C GLY A 10 -5.68 -2.00 -9.32
N ASN A 11 -5.68 -3.19 -8.71
CA ASN A 11 -6.89 -3.96 -8.46
C ASN A 11 -7.41 -3.70 -7.03
N VAL A 12 -8.26 -2.68 -6.91
CA VAL A 12 -8.87 -2.31 -5.64
C VAL A 12 -10.01 -3.26 -5.31
N ASN A 13 -9.95 -3.88 -4.15
CA ASN A 13 -11.05 -4.65 -3.56
C ASN A 13 -11.42 -4.02 -2.23
N ALA A 14 -12.71 -3.77 -2.00
CA ALA A 14 -13.21 -3.12 -0.80
C ALA A 14 -14.45 -3.83 -0.26
N PHE A 15 -14.55 -3.88 1.07
CA PHE A 15 -15.61 -4.57 1.79
C PHE A 15 -16.05 -3.70 2.97
N ILE A 16 -17.28 -3.91 3.43
CA ILE A 16 -17.89 -3.17 4.53
C ILE A 16 -18.65 -4.13 5.44
N GLU A 17 -18.48 -3.95 6.74
CA GLU A 17 -19.28 -4.57 7.80
C GLU A 17 -19.64 -3.52 8.87
N GLY A 18 -20.90 -3.07 8.89
CA GLY A 18 -21.34 -1.99 9.78
C GLY A 18 -20.56 -0.69 9.55
N SER A 19 -19.97 -0.14 10.61
CA SER A 19 -19.11 1.07 10.56
C SER A 19 -17.64 0.76 10.26
N VAL A 20 -17.29 -0.48 9.92
CA VAL A 20 -15.92 -0.88 9.59
C VAL A 20 -15.83 -1.22 8.10
N GLY A 21 -14.78 -0.73 7.45
CA GLY A 21 -14.46 -1.08 6.07
C GLY A 21 -13.02 -1.53 5.95
N TRP A 22 -12.72 -2.36 4.97
CA TRP A 22 -11.34 -2.70 4.63
C TRP A 22 -11.17 -2.74 3.12
N ALA A 23 -10.00 -2.30 2.67
CA ALA A 23 -9.64 -2.31 1.27
C ALA A 23 -8.23 -2.86 1.07
N GLY A 24 -8.04 -3.54 -0.05
CA GLY A 24 -6.75 -3.96 -0.56
C GLY A 24 -6.52 -3.45 -1.97
N ASP A 25 -5.27 -3.13 -2.32
CA ASP A 25 -4.88 -2.76 -3.68
C ASP A 25 -3.48 -3.31 -4.03
N HIS A 26 -3.31 -3.68 -5.29
CA HIS A 26 -2.04 -3.94 -5.95
C HIS A 26 -1.60 -2.69 -6.73
N ALA A 27 -1.22 -1.63 -6.02
CA ALA A 27 -0.85 -0.34 -6.60
C ALA A 27 0.58 -0.32 -7.15
N THR A 28 0.94 0.77 -7.85
CA THR A 28 2.30 1.02 -8.34
C THR A 28 2.73 2.43 -7.97
N ILE A 29 3.92 2.57 -7.37
CA ILE A 29 4.59 3.86 -7.19
C ILE A 29 5.35 4.18 -8.47
N GLN A 30 5.12 5.35 -9.03
CA GLN A 30 5.84 5.88 -10.18
C GLN A 30 6.83 6.94 -9.68
N LEU A 31 8.13 6.65 -9.84
CA LEU A 31 9.23 7.50 -9.40
C LEU A 31 9.57 8.57 -10.46
N PRO A 32 10.20 9.70 -10.08
CA PRO A 32 10.57 10.77 -11.01
C PRO A 32 11.45 10.32 -12.19
N ASP A 33 12.25 9.27 -12.00
CA ASP A 33 13.16 8.72 -13.00
C ASP A 33 12.47 7.70 -13.95
N GLY A 34 11.14 7.56 -13.84
CA GLY A 34 10.36 6.64 -14.65
C GLY A 34 10.34 5.21 -14.13
N GLN A 35 11.00 4.90 -13.02
CA GLN A 35 10.91 3.57 -12.40
C GLN A 35 9.52 3.34 -11.80
N HIS A 36 9.10 2.07 -11.86
CA HIS A 36 7.82 1.60 -11.34
C HIS A 36 8.06 0.58 -10.23
N LEU A 37 7.59 0.90 -9.02
CA LEU A 37 7.70 0.00 -7.88
C LEU A 37 6.31 -0.57 -7.55
N PRO A 38 6.07 -1.87 -7.77
CA PRO A 38 4.81 -2.49 -7.37
C PRO A 38 4.71 -2.50 -5.83
N ILE A 39 3.54 -2.15 -5.32
CA ILE A 39 3.23 -2.15 -3.89
C ILE A 39 1.92 -2.89 -3.63
N ARG A 40 1.76 -3.39 -2.40
CA ARG A 40 0.50 -3.91 -1.89
C ARG A 40 0.06 -3.01 -0.75
N VAL A 41 -1.17 -2.54 -0.83
CA VAL A 41 -1.77 -1.65 0.16
C VAL A 41 -2.91 -2.40 0.83
N THR A 42 -2.97 -2.34 2.16
CA THR A 42 -4.18 -2.67 2.91
C THR A 42 -4.55 -1.50 3.82
N CYS A 43 -5.83 -1.16 3.85
CA CYS A 43 -6.37 -0.09 4.70
C CYS A 43 -7.56 -0.62 5.47
N VAL A 44 -7.66 -0.23 6.74
CA VAL A 44 -8.84 -0.40 7.57
C VAL A 44 -9.43 0.97 7.84
N PHE A 45 -10.73 1.07 7.71
CA PHE A 45 -11.50 2.29 7.86
C PHE A 45 -12.52 2.13 8.98
N HIS A 46 -12.75 3.22 9.72
CA HIS A 46 -13.89 3.35 10.61
C HIS A 46 -14.74 4.53 10.16
N GLN A 47 -16.05 4.33 10.08
CA GLN A 47 -17.01 5.39 9.76
C GLN A 47 -17.37 6.14 11.04
N GLU A 48 -17.11 7.44 11.05
CA GLU A 48 -17.54 8.34 12.11
C GLU A 48 -18.58 9.30 11.52
N ASN A 49 -19.83 9.19 12.00
CA ASN A 49 -21.01 9.78 11.37
C ASN A 49 -21.17 9.31 9.92
N THR A 50 -20.81 10.14 8.94
CA THR A 50 -20.88 9.85 7.49
C THR A 50 -19.50 9.81 6.83
N VAL A 51 -18.43 10.02 7.59
CA VAL A 51 -17.06 10.14 7.07
C VAL A 51 -16.26 8.89 7.40
N TRP A 52 -15.69 8.27 6.36
CA TRP A 52 -14.75 7.17 6.53
C TRP A 52 -13.35 7.70 6.82
N LYS A 53 -12.75 7.23 7.91
CA LYS A 53 -11.38 7.56 8.31
C LYS A 53 -10.50 6.32 8.24
N ILE A 54 -9.29 6.47 7.72
CA ILE A 54 -8.27 5.41 7.77
C ILE A 54 -7.78 5.31 9.22
N VAL A 55 -8.06 4.19 9.87
CA VAL A 55 -7.60 3.91 11.25
C VAL A 55 -6.34 3.05 11.26
N GLN A 56 -6.07 2.33 10.17
CA GLN A 56 -4.84 1.59 9.95
C GLN A 56 -4.55 1.57 8.44
N HIS A 57 -3.29 1.71 8.06
CA HIS A 57 -2.82 1.32 6.74
C HIS A 57 -1.54 0.52 6.85
N HIS A 58 -1.32 -0.37 5.89
CA HIS A 58 -0.06 -1.07 5.70
C HIS A 58 0.30 -1.02 4.23
N VAL A 59 1.57 -0.75 3.94
CA VAL A 59 2.12 -0.75 2.58
C VAL A 59 3.34 -1.65 2.57
N SER A 60 3.38 -2.57 1.61
CA SER A 60 4.54 -3.43 1.36
C SER A 60 4.97 -3.33 -0.08
N ILE A 61 6.25 -3.61 -0.34
CA ILE A 61 6.78 -3.72 -1.70
C ILE A 61 6.39 -5.10 -2.25
N GLY A 62 5.95 -5.13 -3.51
CA GLY A 62 5.44 -6.32 -4.20
C GLY A 62 6.52 -7.19 -4.85
N VAL A 63 7.80 -6.92 -4.60
CA VAL A 63 8.97 -7.63 -5.15
C VAL A 63 9.91 -8.10 -4.05
N PRO A 64 10.79 -9.09 -4.32
CA PRO A 64 11.84 -9.50 -3.40
C PRO A 64 12.71 -8.34 -2.90
N ASN A 65 13.22 -8.45 -1.67
CA ASN A 65 14.08 -7.41 -1.07
C ASN A 65 15.38 -7.17 -1.85
N SER A 66 15.90 -8.20 -2.53
CA SER A 66 17.04 -8.06 -3.44
C SER A 66 16.76 -7.11 -4.60
N GLU A 67 15.52 -7.09 -5.08
CA GLU A 67 15.07 -6.18 -6.15
C GLU A 67 14.69 -4.80 -5.56
N ALA A 68 14.09 -4.78 -4.37
CA ALA A 68 13.60 -3.54 -3.74
C ALA A 68 14.71 -2.65 -3.15
N VAL A 69 15.68 -3.25 -2.45
CA VAL A 69 16.70 -2.52 -1.68
C VAL A 69 18.11 -3.07 -1.84
N GLY A 70 18.32 -3.98 -2.81
CA GLY A 70 19.64 -4.57 -3.09
C GLY A 70 20.18 -5.45 -1.96
N LYS A 71 19.33 -5.90 -1.03
CA LYS A 71 19.72 -6.69 0.13
C LYS A 71 18.84 -7.92 0.29
N VAL A 72 19.47 -9.04 0.62
CA VAL A 72 18.77 -10.22 1.14
C VAL A 72 18.70 -10.04 2.65
N PHE A 73 17.48 -9.99 3.20
CA PHE A 73 17.28 -10.06 4.64
C PHE A 73 17.06 -11.53 5.02
N THR A 74 17.91 -12.05 5.90
CA THR A 74 17.73 -13.37 6.48
C THR A 74 17.06 -13.20 7.85
N VAL A 75 15.93 -13.86 8.08
CA VAL A 75 15.41 -14.01 9.44
C VAL A 75 16.20 -15.14 10.09
N ILE A 76 16.95 -14.82 11.13
CA ILE A 76 17.47 -15.84 12.05
C ILE A 76 16.30 -16.14 12.98
N VAL A 77 15.71 -17.33 12.85
CA VAL A 77 14.67 -17.85 13.74
C VAL A 77 15.33 -18.55 14.92
#